data_AF-A0A926I420-F1
#
_entry.id   AF-A0A926I420-F1
#
_cell.length_a   1.000
_cell.length_b   1.000
_cell.length_c   1.000
_cell.angle_alpha   90.00
_cell.angle_beta   90.00
_cell.angle_gamma   90.00
#
_symmetry.space_group_name_H-M   'P 1'
#
loop_
_entity.id
_entity.type
_entity.pdbx_description
1 polymer ?
#
loop_
_entity_poly.entity_id
_entity_poly.type
_entity_poly.pdbx_seq_one_letter_code
_entity_poly.pdbx_strand_id
1 'polypeptide(L)'
;MTNTTIHFQYETTRFEIYLDKITGLPAPNIRKLFKLMLSEPWNNQAAIDTVEAFLPAQIEKSKEAWRQASADFNNGWRLVQNKRSKQGRAIMAQNNRIHKAVKSTKGIHQHWVRIYGYWNDHNKQ
;
A
#
# COMPACT_ATOMS: atom_id res chain seq x y z
N MET A 1 5.42 16.13 -4.39
CA MET A 1 5.82 14.78 -3.93
C MET A 1 6.63 14.15 -5.06
N THR A 2 7.91 13.88 -4.85
CA THR A 2 8.74 13.13 -5.79
C THR A 2 8.28 11.68 -5.76
N ASN A 3 7.78 11.18 -6.89
CA ASN A 3 7.47 9.75 -7.02
C ASN A 3 8.79 8.98 -7.05
N THR A 4 8.85 7.86 -6.32
CA THR A 4 9.98 6.93 -6.39
C THR A 4 9.86 6.19 -7.71
N THR A 5 10.78 6.49 -8.64
CA THR A 5 10.85 5.84 -9.95
C THR A 5 12.06 4.92 -9.99
N ILE A 6 11.87 3.71 -10.51
CA ILE A 6 12.96 2.79 -10.83
C ILE A 6 13.02 2.52 -12.33
N HIS A 7 14.22 2.19 -12.79
CA HIS A 7 14.47 1.71 -14.14
C HIS A 7 15.17 0.38 -14.06
N PHE A 8 14.71 -0.62 -14.82
CA PHE A 8 15.39 -1.90 -14.93
C PHE A 8 15.33 -2.41 -16.37
N GLN A 9 16.21 -3.34 -16.70
CA GLN A 9 16.35 -3.94 -18.02
C GLN A 9 16.07 -5.43 -17.96
N TYR A 10 15.61 -5.98 -19.07
CA TYR A 10 15.49 -7.41 -19.28
C TYR A 10 15.66 -7.69 -20.76
N GLU A 11 16.64 -8.51 -21.13
CA GLU A 11 17.04 -8.75 -22.52
C GLU A 11 17.26 -7.44 -23.28
N THR A 12 16.40 -7.13 -24.26
CA THR A 12 16.48 -5.92 -25.10
C THR A 12 15.52 -4.82 -24.66
N THR A 13 14.77 -5.02 -23.57
CA THR A 13 13.70 -4.11 -23.13
C THR A 13 14.09 -3.37 -21.86
N ARG A 14 13.71 -2.09 -21.78
CA ARG A 14 13.83 -1.26 -20.57
C ARG A 14 12.46 -0.91 -20.03
N PHE A 15 12.31 -1.00 -18.72
CA PHE A 15 11.10 -0.68 -17.98
C PHE A 15 11.32 0.55 -17.11
N GLU A 16 10.30 1.39 -17.00
CA GLU A 16 10.20 2.46 -16.01
C GLU A 16 8.98 2.20 -15.13
N ILE A 17 9.16 2.18 -13.81
CA ILE A 17 8.08 1.96 -12.85
C ILE A 17 8.04 3.09 -11.83
N TYR A 18 6.85 3.69 -11.67
CA TYR A 18 6.51 4.53 -10.52
C TYR A 18 6.10 3.64 -9.35
N LEU A 19 7.01 3.38 -8.40
CA LEU A 19 6.78 2.45 -7.29
C LEU A 19 5.58 2.87 -6.42
N ASP A 20 5.36 4.16 -6.20
CA ASP A 20 4.20 4.66 -5.45
C ASP A 20 2.85 4.29 -6.08
N LYS A 21 2.83 3.97 -7.38
CA LYS A 21 1.63 3.62 -8.14
C LYS A 21 1.52 2.13 -8.45
N ILE A 22 2.47 1.31 -7.97
CA ILE A 22 2.51 -0.12 -8.27
C ILE A 22 1.26 -0.87 -7.77
N THR A 23 0.60 -0.36 -6.72
CA THR A 23 -0.67 -0.88 -6.21
C THR A 23 -1.83 -0.77 -7.20
N GLY A 24 -1.70 0.05 -8.25
CA GLY A 24 -2.71 0.16 -9.31
C GLY A 24 -2.63 -0.95 -10.35
N LEU A 25 -1.57 -1.76 -10.35
CA LEU A 25 -1.37 -2.83 -11.32
C LEU A 25 -2.06 -4.13 -10.88
N PRO A 26 -2.55 -4.96 -11.82
CA PRO A 26 -3.00 -6.31 -11.50
C PRO A 26 -1.88 -7.16 -10.88
N ALA A 27 -2.22 -8.01 -9.91
CA ALA A 27 -1.25 -8.87 -9.22
C ALA A 27 -0.36 -9.71 -10.15
N PRO A 28 -0.85 -10.33 -11.25
CA PRO A 28 0.00 -11.05 -12.20
C PRO A 28 1.09 -10.14 -12.82
N ASN A 29 0.75 -8.88 -13.10
CA ASN A 29 1.68 -7.92 -13.70
C ASN A 29 2.77 -7.53 -12.70
N ILE A 30 2.39 -7.27 -11.44
CA ILE A 30 3.36 -6.95 -10.38
C ILE A 30 4.37 -8.09 -10.19
N ARG A 31 3.88 -9.34 -10.07
CA ARG A 31 4.73 -10.52 -9.97
C ARG A 31 5.66 -10.66 -11.16
N LYS A 32 5.13 -10.49 -12.38
CA LYS A 32 5.93 -10.59 -13.61
C LYS A 32 7.01 -9.52 -13.64
N LEU A 33 6.72 -8.28 -13.25
CA LEU A 33 7.71 -7.20 -13.19
C LEU A 33 8.85 -7.51 -12.21
N PHE A 34 8.53 -7.96 -10.99
CA PHE A 34 9.55 -8.38 -10.03
C PHE A 34 10.39 -9.54 -10.54
N LYS A 35 9.76 -10.57 -11.12
CA LYS A 35 10.48 -11.68 -11.75
C LYS A 35 11.43 -11.21 -12.84
N LEU A 36 10.99 -10.34 -13.74
CA LEU A 36 11.83 -9.84 -14.84
C LEU A 36 13.02 -9.04 -14.29
N MET A 37 12.78 -8.15 -13.33
CA MET A 37 13.84 -7.35 -12.70
C MET A 37 14.90 -8.22 -12.01
N LEU A 38 14.46 -9.28 -11.31
CA LEU A 38 15.35 -10.21 -10.60
C LEU A 38 16.03 -11.24 -11.52
N SER A 39 15.63 -11.35 -12.79
CA SER A 39 16.24 -12.30 -13.73
C SER A 39 17.63 -11.85 -14.22
N GLU A 40 17.95 -10.55 -14.11
CA GLU A 40 19.25 -9.97 -14.47
C GLU A 40 19.78 -9.07 -13.34
N PRO A 41 20.12 -9.64 -12.17
CA PRO A 41 20.40 -8.86 -10.96
C PRO A 41 21.59 -7.91 -11.13
N TRP A 42 22.63 -8.32 -11.86
CA TRP A 42 23.81 -7.51 -12.16
C TRP A 42 23.48 -6.22 -12.93
N ASN A 43 22.51 -6.28 -13.85
CA ASN A 43 22.06 -5.13 -14.63
C ASN A 43 21.10 -4.23 -13.83
N ASN A 44 20.45 -4.80 -12.82
CA ASN A 44 19.30 -4.21 -12.14
C ASN A 44 19.53 -3.91 -10.66
N GLN A 45 20.77 -4.02 -10.15
CA GLN A 45 21.08 -3.90 -8.72
C GLN A 45 20.51 -2.62 -8.10
N ALA A 46 20.69 -1.46 -8.75
CA ALA A 46 20.17 -0.20 -8.24
C ALA A 46 18.63 -0.18 -8.11
N ALA A 47 17.93 -0.83 -9.03
CA ALA A 47 16.47 -0.95 -8.98
C ALA A 47 16.04 -1.93 -7.87
N ILE A 48 16.76 -3.04 -7.73
CA ILE A 48 16.56 -4.04 -6.66
C ILE A 48 16.73 -3.38 -5.30
N ASP A 49 17.86 -2.71 -5.05
CA ASP A 49 18.15 -2.02 -3.79
C ASP A 49 17.07 -0.99 -3.45
N THR A 50 16.60 -0.25 -4.48
CA THR A 50 15.53 0.73 -4.30
C THR A 50 14.22 0.06 -3.90
N VAL A 51 13.85 -1.07 -4.51
CA VAL A 51 12.63 -1.82 -4.16
C VAL A 51 12.74 -2.43 -2.76
N GLU A 52 13.91 -2.98 -2.41
CA GLU A 52 14.17 -3.57 -1.09
C GLU A 52 14.07 -2.54 0.04
N ALA A 53 14.52 -1.30 -0.20
CA ALA A 53 14.34 -0.21 0.75
C ALA A 53 12.89 0.33 0.76
N PHE A 54 12.27 0.43 -0.40
CA PHE A 54 10.96 1.07 -0.57
C PHE A 54 9.81 0.26 0.05
N LEU A 55 9.74 -1.05 -0.20
CA LEU A 55 8.58 -1.85 0.20
C LEU A 55 8.40 -1.92 1.74
N PRO A 56 9.44 -2.18 2.55
CA PRO A 56 9.32 -2.14 4.01
C PRO A 56 8.92 -0.75 4.52
N ALA A 57 9.47 0.32 3.93
CA ALA A 57 9.13 1.69 4.31
C ALA A 57 7.64 2.01 4.07
N GLN A 58 7.06 1.54 2.96
CA GLN A 58 5.63 1.71 2.69
C GLN A 58 4.74 0.85 3.59
N ILE A 59 5.19 -0.35 3.97
CA ILE A 59 4.48 -1.19 4.94
C ILE A 59 4.40 -0.47 6.28
N GLU A 60 5.51 0.06 6.79
CA GLU A 60 5.50 0.77 8.08
C GLU A 60 4.70 2.07 8.01
N LYS A 61 4.83 2.85 6.94
CA LYS A 61 4.02 4.07 6.73
C LYS A 61 2.52 3.77 6.69
N SER A 62 2.11 2.73 5.96
CA SER A 62 0.70 2.34 5.86
C SER A 62 0.15 1.74 7.16
N LYS A 63 0.99 1.02 7.90
CA LYS A 63 0.67 0.48 9.23
C LYS A 63 0.43 1.61 10.24
N GLU A 64 1.27 2.64 10.24
CA GLU A 64 1.09 3.79 11.12
C GLU A 64 -0.18 4.58 10.76
N ALA A 65 -0.45 4.78 9.47
CA ALA A 65 -1.70 5.39 9.03
C ALA A 65 -2.94 4.59 9.48
N TRP A 66 -2.89 3.26 9.42
CA TRP A 66 -3.96 2.40 9.94
C TRP A 66 -4.08 2.47 11.46
N ARG A 67 -2.95 2.55 12.18
CA ARG A 67 -2.91 2.72 13.64
C ARG A 67 -3.59 4.01 14.06
N GLN A 68 -3.23 5.13 13.42
CA GLN A 68 -3.84 6.43 13.69
C GLN A 68 -5.34 6.41 13.42
N ALA A 69 -5.78 5.89 12.27
CA ALA A 69 -7.20 5.80 11.95
C ALA A 69 -7.97 4.92 12.97
N SER A 70 -7.35 3.87 13.48
CA SER A 70 -7.93 3.00 14.51
C SER A 70 -8.04 3.71 15.87
N ALA A 71 -7.03 4.50 16.24
CA ALA A 71 -7.09 5.35 17.43
C ALA A 71 -8.20 6.41 17.31
N ASP A 72 -8.32 7.07 16.16
CA ASP A 72 -9.39 8.04 15.87
C ASP A 72 -10.78 7.40 15.95
N PHE A 73 -10.90 6.15 15.50
CA PHE A 73 -12.15 5.39 15.62
C PHE A 73 -12.50 5.12 17.09
N ASN A 74 -11.54 4.59 17.86
CA ASN A 74 -11.77 4.26 19.28
C ASN A 74 -12.11 5.51 20.11
N ASN A 75 -11.43 6.63 19.85
CA ASN A 75 -11.63 7.88 20.58
C ASN A 75 -12.85 8.68 20.08
N GLY A 76 -13.18 8.56 18.80
CA GLY A 76 -14.18 9.41 18.12
C GLY A 76 -15.55 8.77 17.95
N TRP A 77 -15.68 7.45 18.13
CA TRP A 77 -16.96 6.77 17.98
C TRP A 77 -17.92 7.13 19.10
N ARG A 78 -19.19 7.40 18.76
CA ARG A 78 -20.23 7.74 19.73
C ARG A 78 -21.49 6.93 19.52
N LEU A 79 -22.14 6.54 20.62
CA LEU A 79 -23.43 5.86 20.58
C LEU A 79 -24.54 6.80 20.04
N VAL A 80 -25.39 6.29 19.17
CA VAL A 80 -26.51 7.03 18.58
C VAL A 80 -27.81 6.65 19.31
N GLN A 81 -28.28 7.52 20.20
CA GLN A 81 -29.50 7.28 20.99
C GLN A 81 -30.78 7.30 20.13
N ASN A 82 -30.94 8.32 19.28
CA ASN A 82 -32.09 8.43 18.38
C ASN A 82 -31.61 8.70 16.94
N LYS A 83 -31.73 7.70 16.06
CA LYS A 83 -31.26 7.78 14.66
C LYS A 83 -32.06 8.75 13.79
N ARG A 84 -33.30 9.10 14.18
CA ARG A 84 -34.18 9.98 13.40
C ARG A 84 -33.93 11.46 13.69
N SER A 85 -33.28 11.80 14.80
CA SER A 85 -33.00 13.20 15.15
C SER A 85 -31.89 13.79 14.26
N LYS A 86 -31.87 15.12 14.12
CA LYS A 86 -30.80 15.83 13.40
C LYS A 86 -29.42 15.52 13.99
N GLN A 87 -29.32 15.50 15.32
CA GLN A 87 -28.09 15.18 16.04
C GLN A 87 -27.68 13.71 15.84
N GLY A 88 -28.61 12.77 15.89
CA GLY A 88 -28.33 11.36 15.65
C GLY A 88 -27.81 11.10 14.25
N ARG A 89 -28.40 11.74 13.22
CA ARG A 89 -27.89 11.69 11.85
C ARG A 89 -26.47 12.25 11.72
N ALA A 90 -26.15 13.34 12.42
CA ALA A 90 -24.80 13.91 12.44
C ALA A 90 -23.78 12.96 13.08
N ILE A 91 -24.12 12.32 14.21
CA ILE A 91 -23.26 11.32 14.86
C ILE A 91 -23.05 10.11 13.95
N MET A 92 -24.12 9.61 13.29
CA MET A 92 -24.01 8.51 12.33
C MET A 92 -23.08 8.87 11.16
N ALA A 93 -23.17 10.08 10.61
CA ALA A 93 -22.29 10.54 9.53
C ALA A 93 -20.82 10.55 9.97
N GLN A 94 -20.52 11.04 11.18
CA GLN A 94 -19.17 11.02 11.73
C GLN A 94 -18.68 9.59 11.97
N ASN A 95 -19.47 8.73 12.61
CA ASN A 95 -19.13 7.33 12.85
C ASN A 95 -18.84 6.59 11.53
N ASN A 96 -19.67 6.81 10.51
CA ASN A 96 -19.46 6.25 9.19
C ASN A 96 -18.16 6.74 8.54
N ARG A 97 -17.82 8.02 8.71
CA ARG A 97 -16.57 8.61 8.21
C ARG A 97 -15.33 7.95 8.83
N ILE A 98 -15.27 7.88 10.15
CA ILE A 98 -14.12 7.28 10.86
C ILE A 98 -14.03 5.77 10.61
N HIS A 99 -15.16 5.07 10.52
CA HIS A 99 -15.18 3.64 10.16
C HIS A 99 -14.69 3.39 8.73
N LYS A 100 -15.09 4.24 7.76
CA LYS A 100 -14.58 4.18 6.38
C LYS A 100 -13.07 4.44 6.34
N ALA A 101 -12.56 5.38 7.15
CA ALA A 101 -11.14 5.67 7.23
C ALA A 101 -10.33 4.45 7.73
N VAL A 102 -10.79 3.78 8.79
CA VAL A 102 -10.15 2.52 9.27
C VAL A 102 -10.15 1.45 8.19
N LYS A 103 -11.29 1.22 7.53
CA LYS A 103 -11.38 0.21 6.45
C LYS A 103 -10.45 0.52 5.29
N SER A 104 -10.40 1.78 4.87
CA SER A 104 -9.55 2.23 3.76
C SER A 104 -8.07 2.07 4.09
N THR A 105 -7.61 2.58 5.23
CA THR A 105 -6.21 2.49 5.66
C THR A 105 -5.76 1.04 5.88
N LYS A 106 -6.61 0.20 6.48
CA LYS A 106 -6.35 -1.25 6.59
C LYS A 106 -6.19 -1.90 5.22
N GLY A 107 -7.08 -1.59 4.27
CA GLY A 107 -7.03 -2.13 2.91
C GLY A 107 -5.73 -1.74 2.19
N ILE A 108 -5.28 -0.49 2.34
CA ILE A 108 -4.01 -0.01 1.80
C ILE A 108 -2.83 -0.79 2.40
N HIS A 109 -2.79 -0.94 3.73
CA HIS A 109 -1.73 -1.70 4.40
C HIS A 109 -1.69 -3.17 3.95
N GLN A 110 -2.84 -3.84 3.90
CA GLN A 110 -2.93 -5.22 3.41
C GLN A 110 -2.47 -5.37 1.97
N HIS A 111 -2.72 -4.36 1.12
CA HIS A 111 -2.25 -4.36 -0.25
C HIS A 111 -0.73 -4.30 -0.32
N TRP A 112 -0.09 -3.41 0.43
CA TRP A 112 1.38 -3.33 0.49
C TRP A 112 2.03 -4.59 1.03
N VAL A 113 1.46 -5.19 2.09
CA VAL A 113 1.93 -6.48 2.63
C VAL A 113 1.88 -7.58 1.56
N ARG A 114 0.82 -7.61 0.75
CA ARG A 114 0.69 -8.59 -0.34
C ARG A 114 1.73 -8.37 -1.44
N ILE A 115 1.99 -7.12 -1.82
CA ILE A 115 3.02 -6.78 -2.82
C ILE A 115 4.41 -7.16 -2.32
N TYR A 116 4.72 -6.89 -1.05
CA TYR A 116 5.96 -7.32 -0.44
C TYR A 116 6.09 -8.85 -0.36
N GLY A 117 4.98 -9.56 -0.16
CA GLY A 117 4.94 -11.02 -0.33
C GLY A 117 5.40 -11.45 -1.71
N TYR A 118 4.87 -10.83 -2.77
CA TYR A 118 5.29 -11.14 -4.15
C TYR A 118 6.78 -10.87 -4.41
N TRP A 119 7.32 -9.82 -3.81
CA TRP A 119 8.75 -9.52 -3.86
C TRP A 119 9.58 -10.65 -3.23
N ASN A 120 9.24 -11.02 -2.00
CA ASN A 120 9.96 -12.05 -1.25
C ASN A 120 9.84 -13.45 -1.86
N ASP A 121 8.74 -13.77 -2.54
CA ASP A 121 8.57 -15.04 -3.25
C ASP A 121 9.59 -15.20 -4.39
N HIS A 122 10.05 -14.08 -4.99
CA HIS A 122 11.00 -14.06 -6.09
C HIS A 122 12.45 -13.82 -5.64
N ASN A 123 12.67 -13.10 -4.53
CA ASN A 123 14.01 -12.77 -4.02
C ASN A 123 14.67 -13.87 -3.18
N LYS A 124 13.95 -14.96 -2.86
CA LYS A 124 14.46 -16.09 -2.05
C LYS A 124 15.08 -17.23 -2.87
N GLN A 125 15.36 -17.01 -4.15
CA GLN A 125 16.04 -17.98 -5.03
C GLN A 125 17.48 -17.55 -5.25
#